data_AF-A0A353X1J2-F1
#
_entry.id   AF-A0A353X1J2-F1
#
_cell.length_a   1.000
_cell.length_b   1.000
_cell.length_c   1.000
_cell.angle_alpha   90.00
_cell.angle_beta   90.00
_cell.angle_gamma   90.00
#
_symmetry.space_group_name_H-M   'P 1'
#
loop_
_entity.id
_entity.type
_entity.pdbx_description
1 polymer ?
#
loop_
_entity_poly.entity_id
_entity_poly.type
_entity_poly.pdbx_seq_one_letter_code
_entity_poly.pdbx_strand_id
1 'polypeptide(L)'
;MAYLDFISDKDLLSSVRHVLQLAREAQQKAEKEFHKNVIDPFSAMFEISGFQIDYTKWLISEKSRKSQKTLQNHIGDFHQIILGNVEGWENLKVGEQVDVICSKKKY
;
A
#
# COMPACT_ATOMS: atom_id res chain seq x y z
N MET A 1 -19.71 12.83 18.89
CA MET A 1 -19.29 13.49 17.63
C MET A 1 -18.70 12.40 16.75
N ALA A 2 -19.14 12.34 15.50
CA ALA A 2 -18.53 11.43 14.52
C ALA A 2 -17.12 11.92 14.18
N TYR A 3 -16.20 11.02 13.84
CA TYR A 3 -14.85 11.40 13.42
C TYR A 3 -14.82 12.06 12.04
N LEU A 4 -15.73 11.64 11.15
CA LEU A 4 -15.90 12.18 9.80
C LEU A 4 -17.39 12.21 9.46
N ASP A 5 -17.84 13.29 8.82
CA ASP A 5 -19.28 13.51 8.53
C ASP A 5 -19.81 12.66 7.36
N PHE A 6 -18.92 12.06 6.57
CA PHE A 6 -19.23 11.37 5.31
C PHE A 6 -18.99 9.86 5.35
N ILE A 7 -18.53 9.30 6.49
CA ILE A 7 -18.35 7.86 6.67
C ILE A 7 -18.68 7.49 8.12
N SER A 8 -19.29 6.33 8.34
CA SER A 8 -19.60 5.88 9.70
C SER A 8 -18.31 5.59 10.48
N ASP A 9 -18.29 5.92 11.77
CA ASP A 9 -17.14 5.61 12.64
C ASP A 9 -16.80 4.12 12.64
N LYS A 10 -17.82 3.25 12.50
CA LYS A 10 -17.64 1.80 12.41
C LYS A 10 -16.84 1.40 11.16
N ASP A 11 -17.18 1.99 10.01
CA ASP A 11 -16.53 1.69 8.72
C ASP A 11 -15.13 2.32 8.63
N LEU A 12 -14.95 3.50 9.24
CA LEU A 12 -13.63 4.12 9.39
C LEU A 12 -12.71 3.24 10.25
N LEU A 13 -13.17 2.84 11.44
CA LEU A 13 -12.37 2.03 12.36
C LEU A 13 -12.10 0.62 11.81
N SER A 14 -13.05 0.01 11.08
CA SER A 14 -12.82 -1.29 10.43
C SER A 14 -11.76 -1.18 9.34
N SER A 15 -11.81 -0.13 8.52
CA SER A 15 -10.84 0.13 7.46
C SER A 15 -9.43 0.38 8.02
N VAL A 16 -9.31 1.18 9.09
CA VAL A 16 -8.02 1.41 9.78
C VAL A 16 -7.47 0.11 10.38
N ARG A 17 -8.31 -0.68 11.05
CA ARG A 17 -7.89 -1.99 11.60
C ARG A 17 -7.41 -2.93 10.52
N HIS A 18 -8.08 -2.93 9.36
CA HIS A 18 -7.69 -3.76 8.22
C HIS A 18 -6.29 -3.40 7.70
N VAL A 19 -6.00 -2.10 7.50
CA VAL A 19 -4.67 -1.64 7.07
C VAL A 19 -3.59 -2.01 8.10
N LEU A 20 -3.87 -1.82 9.40
CA LEU A 20 -2.93 -2.17 10.46
C LEU A 20 -2.66 -3.68 10.53
N GLN A 21 -3.68 -4.49 10.33
CA GLN A 21 -3.54 -5.95 10.29
C GLN A 21 -2.70 -6.39 9.09
N LEU A 22 -2.95 -5.84 7.90
CA LEU A 22 -2.15 -6.10 6.70
C LEU A 22 -0.70 -5.66 6.88
N ALA A 23 -0.44 -4.53 7.53
CA ALA A 23 0.92 -4.08 7.82
C ALA A 23 1.67 -5.09 8.71
N ARG A 24 0.99 -5.66 9.73
CA ARG A 24 1.56 -6.72 10.59
C ARG A 24 1.81 -8.01 9.82
N GLU A 25 0.86 -8.43 8.98
CA GLU A 25 0.99 -9.64 8.16
C GLU A 25 2.12 -9.49 7.13
N ALA A 26 2.25 -8.32 6.50
CA ALA A 26 3.34 -8.00 5.58
C ALA A 26 4.71 -8.05 6.28
N GLN A 27 4.81 -7.57 7.51
CA GLN A 27 6.03 -7.67 8.32
C GLN A 27 6.39 -9.14 8.60
N GLN A 28 5.42 -9.95 9.05
CA GLN A 28 5.64 -11.39 9.33
C GLN A 28 5.98 -12.19 8.05
N LYS A 29 5.36 -11.83 6.93
CA LYS A 29 5.61 -12.48 5.64
C LYS A 29 6.98 -12.08 5.08
N ALA A 30 7.43 -10.84 5.28
CA ALA A 30 8.76 -10.39 4.87
C ALA A 30 9.88 -11.16 5.61
N GLU A 31 9.68 -11.54 6.87
CA GLU A 31 10.60 -12.43 7.60
C GLU A 31 10.61 -13.85 7.02
N LYS A 32 9.44 -14.42 6.71
CA LYS A 32 9.31 -15.79 6.20
C LYS A 32 9.74 -15.97 4.75
N GLU A 33 9.44 -15.00 3.88
CA GLU A 33 9.76 -15.03 2.45
C GLU A 33 11.09 -14.32 2.12
N PHE A 34 11.95 -14.11 3.12
CA PHE A 34 13.23 -13.44 2.97
C PHE A 34 14.07 -13.99 1.79
N HIS A 35 14.00 -15.30 1.54
CA HIS A 35 14.77 -15.98 0.48
C HIS A 35 14.02 -16.15 -0.85
N LYS A 36 12.74 -15.76 -0.95
CA LYS A 36 11.89 -16.03 -2.12
C LYS A 36 11.82 -14.87 -3.10
N ASN A 37 12.14 -13.66 -2.64
CA ASN A 37 12.13 -12.48 -3.47
C ASN A 37 13.38 -12.47 -4.35
N VAL A 38 13.20 -12.74 -5.64
CA VAL A 38 14.24 -12.56 -6.66
C VAL A 38 14.74 -11.11 -6.56
N ILE A 39 16.01 -10.97 -6.17
CA ILE A 39 16.76 -9.74 -6.25
C ILE A 39 17.34 -9.68 -7.66
N ASP A 40 17.20 -8.55 -8.35
CA ASP A 40 17.95 -8.32 -9.58
C ASP A 40 19.40 -7.97 -9.23
N PRO A 41 20.37 -8.84 -9.54
CA PRO A 41 21.77 -8.60 -9.21
C PRO A 41 22.37 -7.40 -9.95
N PHE A 42 21.86 -7.05 -11.13
CA PHE A 42 22.39 -5.90 -11.89
C PHE A 42 21.98 -4.58 -11.24
N SER A 43 20.69 -4.42 -10.93
CA SER A 43 20.20 -3.27 -10.17
C SER A 43 20.94 -3.14 -8.83
N ALA A 44 21.14 -4.24 -8.10
CA ALA A 44 21.90 -4.25 -6.86
C ALA A 44 23.35 -3.75 -7.07
N MET A 45 24.04 -4.23 -8.11
CA MET A 45 25.41 -3.79 -8.42
C MET A 45 25.49 -2.29 -8.75
N PHE A 46 24.57 -1.76 -9.55
CA PHE A 46 24.55 -0.34 -9.91
C PHE A 46 24.22 0.53 -8.71
N GLU A 47 23.28 0.13 -7.85
CA GLU A 47 22.91 0.88 -6.66
C GLU A 47 24.00 0.85 -5.58
N ILE A 48 24.61 -0.31 -5.33
CA ILE A 48 25.75 -0.45 -4.40
C ILE A 48 26.92 0.41 -4.87
N SER A 49 27.26 0.32 -6.17
CA SER A 49 28.41 1.05 -6.73
C SER A 49 28.12 2.55 -6.84
N GLY A 50 26.92 2.92 -7.28
CA GLY A 50 26.50 4.30 -7.50
C GLY A 50 26.22 5.08 -6.22
N PHE A 51 25.68 4.42 -5.19
CA PHE A 51 25.41 5.04 -3.89
C PHE A 51 26.53 4.82 -2.87
N GLN A 52 27.56 4.05 -3.21
CA GLN A 52 28.70 3.74 -2.34
C GLN A 52 28.27 3.17 -0.98
N ILE A 53 27.33 2.22 -1.00
CA ILE A 53 26.77 1.59 0.20
C ILE A 53 27.12 0.11 0.26
N ASP A 54 27.30 -0.43 1.46
CA ASP A 54 27.58 -1.85 1.66
C ASP A 54 26.40 -2.72 1.23
N TYR A 55 26.68 -3.92 0.69
CA TYR A 55 25.66 -4.90 0.29
C TYR A 55 24.62 -5.18 1.40
N THR A 56 25.07 -5.33 2.65
CA THR A 56 24.15 -5.60 3.78
C THR A 56 23.22 -4.42 4.04
N LYS A 57 23.71 -3.17 3.92
CA LYS A 57 22.88 -1.96 4.07
C LYS A 57 21.91 -1.82 2.91
N TRP A 58 22.38 -2.05 1.69
CA TRP A 58 21.54 -2.09 0.49
C TRP A 58 20.42 -3.12 0.63
N LEU A 59 20.75 -4.34 1.08
CA LEU A 59 19.78 -5.41 1.26
C LEU A 59 18.69 -5.06 2.29
N ILE A 60 19.06 -4.41 3.39
CA ILE A 60 18.10 -3.93 4.39
C ILE A 60 17.21 -2.83 3.80
N SER A 61 17.80 -1.88 3.07
CA SER A 61 17.08 -0.80 2.38
C SER A 61 16.09 -1.36 1.36
N GLU A 62 16.51 -2.31 0.53
CA GLU A 62 15.68 -2.90 -0.52
C GLU A 62 14.51 -3.70 0.06
N LYS A 63 14.70 -4.40 1.18
CA LYS A 63 13.60 -5.01 1.93
C LYS A 63 12.61 -3.96 2.43
N SER A 64 13.11 -2.91 3.06
CA SER A 64 12.27 -1.84 3.60
C SER A 64 11.45 -1.18 2.50
N ARG A 65 12.08 -0.88 1.35
CA ARG A 65 11.43 -0.34 0.16
C ARG A 65 10.31 -1.25 -0.36
N LYS A 66 10.54 -2.57 -0.44
CA LYS A 66 9.50 -3.52 -0.86
C LYS A 66 8.32 -3.54 0.12
N SER A 67 8.58 -3.61 1.42
CA SER A 67 7.52 -3.54 2.45
C SER A 67 6.72 -2.24 2.38
N GLN A 68 7.42 -1.11 2.18
CA GLN A 68 6.78 0.20 2.03
C GLN A 68 5.90 0.26 0.79
N LYS A 69 6.34 -0.31 -0.34
CA LYS A 69 5.54 -0.37 -1.58
C LYS A 69 4.24 -1.16 -1.36
N THR A 70 4.31 -2.30 -0.69
CA THR A 70 3.11 -3.10 -0.35
C THR A 70 2.17 -2.30 0.55
N LEU A 71 2.69 -1.60 1.55
CA LEU A 71 1.88 -0.75 2.42
C LEU A 71 1.22 0.41 1.66
N GLN A 72 1.97 1.06 0.75
CA GLN A 72 1.43 2.14 -0.08
C GLN A 72 0.27 1.66 -0.97
N ASN A 73 0.38 0.47 -1.56
CA ASN A 73 -0.72 -0.11 -2.33
C ASN A 73 -1.99 -0.28 -1.47
N HIS A 74 -1.85 -0.83 -0.25
CA HIS A 74 -2.97 -0.98 0.68
C HIS A 74 -3.53 0.34 1.21
N ILE A 75 -2.70 1.39 1.33
CA ILE A 75 -3.18 2.74 1.63
C ILE A 75 -3.98 3.30 0.44
N GLY A 76 -3.57 3.00 -0.80
CA GLY A 76 -4.36 3.28 -1.99
C GLY A 76 -5.74 2.63 -1.93
N ASP A 77 -5.78 1.32 -1.64
CA ASP A 77 -7.03 0.57 -1.46
C ASP A 77 -7.90 1.18 -0.35
N PHE A 78 -7.28 1.57 0.78
CA PHE A 78 -7.97 2.24 1.88
C PHE A 78 -8.63 3.54 1.42
N HIS A 79 -7.91 4.41 0.68
CA HIS A 79 -8.50 5.63 0.14
C HIS A 79 -9.66 5.34 -0.83
N GLN A 80 -9.56 4.31 -1.66
CA GLN A 80 -10.65 3.88 -2.54
C GLN A 80 -11.89 3.43 -1.75
N ILE A 81 -11.72 2.73 -0.62
CA ILE A 81 -12.82 2.32 0.26
C ILE A 81 -13.47 3.53 0.93
N ILE A 82 -12.66 4.48 1.43
CA ILE A 82 -13.19 5.71 2.04
C ILE A 82 -13.99 6.51 1.00
N LEU A 83 -13.45 6.70 -0.21
CA LEU A 83 -14.12 7.44 -1.28
C LEU A 83 -15.38 6.74 -1.77
N GLY A 84 -15.39 5.41 -1.88
CA GLY A 84 -16.58 4.65 -2.28
C GLY A 84 -17.74 4.68 -1.26
N ASN A 85 -17.50 5.12 -0.02
CA ASN A 85 -18.54 5.34 0.98
C ASN A 85 -19.09 6.78 0.97
N VAL A 86 -18.54 7.68 0.13
CA VAL A 86 -19.05 9.04 -0.06
C VAL A 86 -20.21 9.02 -1.05
N GLU A 87 -21.33 9.64 -0.69
CA GLU A 87 -22.55 9.65 -1.49
C GLU A 87 -22.32 10.19 -2.93
N GLY A 88 -22.50 9.32 -3.93
CA GLY A 88 -22.30 9.65 -5.36
C GLY A 88 -20.95 9.21 -5.94
N TRP A 89 -20.12 8.50 -5.18
CA TRP A 89 -18.90 7.85 -5.65
C TRP A 89 -19.06 6.33 -5.63
N GLU A 90 -18.82 5.67 -6.76
CA GLU A 90 -18.80 4.21 -6.86
C GLU A 90 -17.36 3.72 -7.02
N ASN A 91 -16.98 2.74 -6.20
CA ASN A 91 -15.71 2.05 -6.28
C ASN A 91 -15.82 0.91 -7.30
N LEU A 92 -15.08 1.00 -8.41
CA LEU A 92 -15.15 0.04 -9.51
C LEU A 92 -14.32 -1.22 -9.29
N LYS A 93 -13.58 -1.32 -8.17
CA LYS A 93 -12.61 -2.37 -7.84
C LYS A 93 -11.46 -2.47 -8.86
N VAL A 94 -10.35 -3.02 -8.38
CA VAL A 94 -9.10 -3.14 -9.12
C VAL A 94 -9.29 -4.04 -10.36
N GLY A 95 -9.14 -3.47 -11.56
CA GLY A 95 -9.28 -4.20 -12.83
C GLY A 95 -9.61 -3.33 -14.04
N GLU A 96 -10.17 -2.14 -13.83
CA GLU A 96 -10.43 -1.17 -14.90
C GLU A 96 -9.45 0.03 -14.83
N GLN A 97 -9.32 0.78 -15.93
CA GLN A 97 -8.37 1.88 -16.09
C GLN A 97 -8.61 3.08 -15.13
N VAL A 98 -9.69 3.02 -14.34
CA VAL A 98 -10.15 4.06 -13.40
C VAL A 98 -10.65 3.39 -12.11
N ASP A 99 -10.07 3.76 -10.97
CA ASP A 99 -10.34 3.10 -9.68
C ASP A 99 -11.62 3.59 -8.96
N VAL A 100 -12.06 4.84 -9.21
CA VAL A 100 -13.26 5.42 -8.60
C VAL A 100 -13.94 6.37 -9.58
N ILE A 101 -15.27 6.30 -9.70
CA ILE A 101 -16.06 7.23 -10.53
C ILE A 101 -17.06 8.00 -9.68
N CYS A 102 -17.11 9.32 -9.86
CA CYS A 102 -18.15 10.18 -9.32
C CYS A 102 -19.27 10.39 -10.34
N SER A 103 -20.49 9.97 -10.04
CA SER A 103 -21.64 10.14 -10.93
C SER A 103 -22.17 11.58 -10.99
N LYS A 104 -21.80 12.45 -10.03
CA LYS A 104 -22.27 13.85 -9.92
C LYS A 104 -21.36 14.91 -10.53
N LYS A 105 -20.07 14.61 -10.82
CA LYS A 105 -19.15 15.52 -11.51
C LYS A 105 -18.29 14.74 -12.50
N LYS A 106 -18.76 14.68 -13.75
CA LYS A 106 -17.92 14.34 -14.91
C LYS A 106 -17.18 15.62 -15.30
N TYR A 107 -15.88 15.68 -15.06
CA TYR A 107 -14.99 16.64 -15.72
C TYR A 107 -14.39 15.99 -16.96
#